data_AF-A0A9R0XBD0-F1
#
_entry.id   AF-A0A9R0XBD0-F1
#
_cell.length_a   1.000
_cell.length_b   1.000
_cell.length_c   1.000
_cell.angle_alpha   90.00
_cell.angle_beta   90.00
_cell.angle_gamma   90.00
#
_symmetry.space_group_name_H-M   'P 1'
#
loop_
_entity.id
_entity.type
_entity.pdbx_description
1 polymer ?
#
loop_
_entity_poly.entity_id
_entity_poly.type
_entity_poly.pdbx_seq_one_letter_code
_entity_poly.pdbx_strand_id
1 'polypeptide(L)'
;MPRERSNWSQMAPPLLLLLLPLAAATAPCAHPAYPSQPASCPAEPVLAPERRETHGGGRILDITHYYREDMPSWESGAGVGQFLWLPASMRNGSLANNSEMRMPTHTGTHVDAPGHVFQHYFDAGFDVDTLDLDVLNGPALLVDVPRDENITAKTMESLHIPKGVQRVLFRTLNTDRNLMWKKEFDTSYVGFMKDGAQWLVDNTDIKLVE
;
A
#
# COMPACT_ATOMS: atom_id res chain seq x y z
N MET A 1 21.11 -24.28 55.86
CA MET A 1 22.53 -24.67 55.92
C MET A 1 23.23 -24.11 54.69
N PRO A 2 24.19 -23.18 54.86
CA PRO A 2 24.87 -22.49 53.77
C PRO A 2 26.17 -23.22 53.41
N ARG A 3 26.57 -23.23 52.14
CA ARG A 3 27.94 -23.59 51.74
C ARG A 3 28.62 -22.44 51.03
N GLU A 4 29.45 -21.79 51.84
CA GLU A 4 30.82 -21.34 51.59
C GLU A 4 31.16 -20.61 50.28
N ARG A 5 31.53 -19.33 50.48
CA ARG A 5 32.36 -18.53 49.60
C ARG A 5 33.82 -18.98 49.78
N SER A 6 34.55 -19.24 48.69
CA SER A 6 36.02 -19.26 48.72
C SER A 6 36.58 -18.12 47.88
N ASN A 7 37.28 -17.21 48.56
CA ASN A 7 38.14 -16.17 48.02
C ASN A 7 39.42 -16.82 47.47
N TRP A 8 39.74 -16.59 46.19
CA TRP A 8 41.10 -16.77 45.69
C TRP A 8 41.55 -15.50 44.99
N SER A 9 42.59 -14.91 45.56
CA SER A 9 43.25 -13.71 45.08
C SER A 9 44.11 -14.03 43.85
N GLN A 10 43.98 -13.14 42.87
CA GLN A 10 44.88 -12.77 41.78
C GLN A 10 46.19 -13.57 41.58
N MET A 11 46.28 -14.22 40.41
CA MET A 11 47.52 -14.34 39.64
C MET A 11 47.17 -14.19 38.15
N ALA A 12 47.73 -13.17 37.49
CA ALA A 12 47.56 -12.93 36.07
C ALA A 12 48.45 -13.89 35.25
N PRO A 13 47.93 -14.62 34.26
CA PRO A 13 48.73 -15.34 33.28
C PRO A 13 49.12 -14.42 32.11
N PRO A 14 50.21 -14.71 31.38
CA PRO A 14 50.77 -13.80 30.39
C PRO A 14 49.88 -13.72 29.13
N LEU A 15 49.79 -12.52 28.59
CA LEU A 15 49.11 -12.15 27.36
C LEU A 15 49.75 -12.87 26.15
N LEU A 16 49.15 -13.96 25.68
CA LEU A 16 49.52 -14.59 24.41
C LEU A 16 48.71 -13.92 23.29
N LEU A 17 49.34 -12.98 22.59
CA LEU A 17 48.80 -12.30 21.40
C LEU A 17 48.59 -13.32 20.27
N LEU A 18 47.35 -13.73 20.05
CA LEU A 18 46.91 -14.37 18.81
C LEU A 18 46.81 -13.29 17.72
N LEU A 19 47.84 -13.22 16.87
CA LEU A 19 47.81 -12.47 15.60
C LEU A 19 46.82 -13.16 14.65
N LEU A 20 45.61 -12.62 14.54
CA LEU A 20 44.70 -12.91 13.43
C LEU A 20 45.27 -12.27 12.15
N PRO A 21 45.37 -13.00 11.02
CA PRO A 21 45.73 -12.37 9.76
C PRO A 21 44.56 -11.49 9.32
N LEU A 22 44.79 -10.18 9.28
CA LEU A 22 43.90 -9.23 8.63
C LEU A 22 43.96 -9.52 7.11
N ALA A 23 43.02 -10.32 6.60
CA ALA A 23 42.85 -10.46 5.17
C ALA A 23 42.34 -9.11 4.62
N ALA A 24 43.24 -8.35 4.00
CA ALA A 24 42.89 -7.16 3.26
C ALA A 24 42.02 -7.57 2.06
N ALA A 25 40.75 -7.13 2.04
CA ALA A 25 39.96 -7.15 0.82
C ALA A 25 40.47 -6.01 -0.08
N THR A 26 41.48 -6.32 -0.90
CA THR A 26 41.89 -5.44 -1.99
C THR A 26 40.86 -5.57 -3.11
N ALA A 27 40.06 -4.53 -3.34
CA ALA A 27 39.34 -4.41 -4.60
C ALA A 27 40.39 -4.17 -5.70
N PRO A 28 40.57 -5.06 -6.70
CA PRO A 28 41.55 -4.83 -7.73
C PRO A 28 40.97 -3.82 -8.73
N CYS A 29 41.23 -2.54 -8.53
CA CYS A 29 41.23 -1.60 -9.65
C CYS A 29 42.49 -1.90 -10.47
N ALA A 30 42.31 -2.39 -11.69
CA ALA A 30 43.42 -2.59 -12.62
C ALA A 30 44.17 -1.26 -12.83
N HIS A 31 45.49 -1.31 -12.67
CA HIS A 31 46.40 -0.19 -12.87
C HIS A 31 46.30 0.37 -14.30
N PRO A 32 46.06 1.68 -14.51
CA PRO A 32 46.36 2.30 -15.78
C PRO A 32 47.87 2.56 -15.81
N ALA A 33 48.57 1.97 -16.79
CA ALA A 33 50.03 2.06 -16.92
C ALA A 33 50.56 3.45 -17.35
N TYR A 34 49.79 4.54 -17.20
CA TYR A 34 50.23 5.91 -17.54
C TYR A 34 49.60 6.98 -16.62
N PRO A 35 50.32 8.09 -16.32
CA PRO A 35 49.88 9.07 -15.35
C PRO A 35 49.12 10.22 -16.02
N SER A 36 47.79 10.16 -16.01
CA SER A 36 46.90 11.35 -15.92
C SER A 36 45.44 10.98 -16.12
N GLN A 37 44.82 10.41 -15.09
CA GLN A 37 43.46 10.74 -14.66
C GLN A 37 43.16 9.92 -13.40
N PRO A 38 42.63 10.52 -12.32
CA PRO A 38 42.05 9.72 -11.25
C PRO A 38 40.89 8.94 -11.87
N ALA A 39 41.05 7.63 -12.04
CA ALA A 39 39.95 6.75 -12.39
C ALA A 39 38.94 6.84 -11.23
N SER A 40 37.93 7.70 -11.36
CA SER A 40 36.81 7.66 -10.44
C SER A 40 36.07 6.37 -10.75
N CYS A 41 35.98 5.49 -9.75
CA CYS A 41 35.01 4.41 -9.80
C CYS A 41 33.67 5.02 -10.20
N PRO A 42 33.00 4.55 -11.27
CA PRO A 42 31.65 5.01 -11.54
C PRO A 42 30.83 4.76 -10.28
N ALA A 43 30.15 5.81 -9.79
CA ALA A 43 29.20 5.65 -8.70
C ALA A 43 28.25 4.49 -9.06
N GLU A 44 27.92 3.64 -8.10
CA GLU A 44 26.95 2.58 -8.35
C GLU A 44 25.68 3.20 -8.95
N PRO A 45 25.13 2.58 -10.01
CA PRO A 45 23.95 3.11 -10.66
C PRO A 45 22.83 3.23 -9.62
N VAL A 46 22.16 4.38 -9.60
CA VAL A 46 20.94 4.54 -8.81
C VAL A 46 19.93 3.53 -9.35
N LEU A 47 19.66 2.49 -8.57
CA LEU A 47 18.67 1.47 -8.89
C LEU A 47 17.28 2.11 -8.79
N ALA A 48 16.68 2.42 -9.94
CA ALA A 48 15.30 2.87 -10.03
C ALA A 48 14.44 1.76 -10.65
N PRO A 49 13.29 1.41 -10.04
CA PRO A 49 12.40 0.43 -10.63
C PRO A 49 11.80 0.96 -11.93
N GLU A 50 11.80 0.14 -12.97
CA GLU A 50 11.11 0.43 -14.22
C GLU A 50 9.60 0.17 -14.04
N ARG A 51 8.75 1.18 -14.25
CA ARG A 51 7.29 1.02 -14.21
C ARG A 51 6.74 0.76 -15.61
N ARG A 52 6.20 -0.44 -15.82
CA ARG A 52 5.59 -0.84 -17.09
C ARG A 52 4.09 -0.54 -17.09
N GLU A 53 3.73 0.66 -17.55
CA GLU A 53 2.35 1.14 -17.61
C GLU A 53 1.64 0.81 -18.94
N THR A 54 1.82 -0.43 -19.45
CA THR A 54 1.24 -0.86 -20.73
C THR A 54 0.64 -2.26 -20.66
N HIS A 55 -0.58 -2.43 -21.20
CA HIS A 55 -1.28 -3.71 -21.30
C HIS A 55 -2.12 -3.75 -22.58
N GLY A 56 -2.02 -4.83 -23.37
CA GLY A 56 -2.83 -5.00 -24.59
C GLY A 56 -2.65 -3.91 -25.65
N GLY A 57 -1.53 -3.18 -25.65
CA GLY A 57 -1.30 -2.02 -26.54
C GLY A 57 -1.90 -0.70 -26.04
N GLY A 58 -2.59 -0.72 -24.90
CA GLY A 58 -3.09 0.47 -24.20
C GLY A 58 -2.20 0.91 -23.04
N ARG A 59 -2.52 2.09 -22.48
CA ARG A 59 -1.90 2.62 -21.26
C ARG A 59 -2.61 2.05 -20.04
N ILE A 60 -1.83 1.61 -19.05
CA ILE A 60 -2.34 1.30 -17.71
C ILE A 60 -2.27 2.58 -16.88
N LEU A 61 -3.35 2.90 -16.18
CA LEU A 61 -3.39 3.97 -15.20
C LEU A 61 -3.55 3.34 -13.82
N ASP A 62 -2.59 3.58 -12.95
CA ASP A 62 -2.73 3.23 -11.54
C ASP A 62 -3.63 4.29 -10.86
N ILE A 63 -4.77 3.84 -10.35
CA ILE A 63 -5.73 4.66 -9.58
C ILE A 63 -5.69 4.32 -8.08
N THR A 64 -4.69 3.54 -7.66
CA THR A 64 -4.51 3.09 -6.28
C THR A 64 -3.82 4.17 -5.45
N HIS A 65 -4.31 4.41 -4.24
CA HIS A 65 -3.55 5.18 -3.27
C HIS A 65 -2.43 4.34 -2.67
N TYR A 66 -1.18 4.77 -2.83
CA TYR A 66 -0.07 4.11 -2.13
C TYR A 66 -0.18 4.34 -0.62
N TYR A 67 0.13 3.30 0.15
CA TYR A 67 0.02 3.33 1.59
C TYR A 67 1.05 4.26 2.24
N ARG A 68 0.57 5.07 3.17
CA ARG A 68 1.37 5.96 4.02
C ARG A 68 0.83 5.92 5.44
N GLU A 69 1.70 6.12 6.41
CA GLU A 69 1.28 6.18 7.83
C GLU A 69 0.32 7.35 8.10
N ASP A 70 0.42 8.41 7.30
CA ASP A 70 -0.38 9.63 7.43
C ASP A 70 -1.61 9.68 6.52
N MET A 71 -1.97 8.59 5.84
CA MET A 71 -3.21 8.56 5.06
C MET A 71 -4.43 8.41 6.00
N PRO A 72 -5.63 8.80 5.56
CA PRO A 72 -6.78 8.80 6.45
C PRO A 72 -7.22 7.36 6.76
N SER A 73 -7.69 7.17 7.98
CA SER A 73 -8.33 5.93 8.45
C SER A 73 -9.72 6.27 8.95
N TRP A 74 -10.69 5.37 8.76
CA TRP A 74 -12.09 5.57 9.14
C TRP A 74 -12.22 6.16 10.55
N GLU A 75 -12.94 7.28 10.65
CA GLU A 75 -13.23 8.00 11.91
C GLU A 75 -12.00 8.29 12.80
N SER A 76 -10.80 8.39 12.21
CA SER A 76 -9.56 8.66 12.91
C SER A 76 -8.98 10.02 12.53
N GLY A 77 -8.53 10.77 13.53
CA GLY A 77 -7.67 11.95 13.35
C GLY A 77 -6.16 11.62 13.26
N ALA A 78 -5.78 10.38 13.57
CA ALA A 78 -4.38 9.97 13.64
C ALA A 78 -3.84 9.42 12.30
N GLY A 79 -4.69 9.23 11.29
CA GLY A 79 -4.37 8.46 10.10
C GLY A 79 -4.28 6.96 10.40
N VAL A 80 -3.64 6.21 9.50
CA VAL A 80 -3.41 4.76 9.63
C VAL A 80 -2.36 4.43 10.70
N GLY A 81 -1.34 5.28 10.85
CA GLY A 81 -0.19 5.01 11.71
C GLY A 81 0.75 3.96 11.15
N GLN A 82 1.66 3.45 11.99
CA GLN A 82 2.59 2.39 11.57
C GLN A 82 1.82 1.12 11.20
N PHE A 83 1.94 0.72 9.94
CA PHE A 83 1.28 -0.48 9.40
C PHE A 83 2.27 -1.51 8.83
N LEU A 84 3.56 -1.18 8.75
CA LEU A 84 4.61 -2.01 8.18
C LEU A 84 5.81 -2.10 9.14
N TRP A 85 6.28 -3.32 9.38
CA TRP A 85 7.47 -3.62 10.19
C TRP A 85 8.45 -4.45 9.36
N LEU A 86 9.74 -4.34 9.69
CA LEU A 86 10.81 -5.13 9.08
C LEU A 86 11.55 -5.94 10.17
N PRO A 87 10.93 -7.00 10.72
CA PRO A 87 11.52 -7.81 11.79
C PRO A 87 12.84 -8.49 11.40
N ALA A 88 13.03 -8.85 10.13
CA ALA A 88 14.30 -9.39 9.62
C ALA A 88 14.78 -8.57 8.42
N SER A 89 16.09 -8.25 8.39
CA SER A 89 16.69 -7.45 7.33
C SER A 89 18.03 -8.00 6.91
N MET A 90 18.29 -7.97 5.60
CA MET A 90 19.61 -8.30 5.04
C MET A 90 20.70 -7.37 5.56
N ARG A 91 20.35 -6.11 5.86
CA ARG A 91 21.27 -5.16 6.49
C ARG A 91 21.74 -5.63 7.86
N ASN A 92 20.93 -6.42 8.55
CA ASN A 92 21.19 -6.97 9.88
C ASN A 92 21.63 -8.45 9.80
N GLY A 93 22.08 -8.93 8.64
CA GLY A 93 22.62 -10.28 8.46
C GLY A 93 21.58 -11.38 8.21
N SER A 94 20.30 -11.04 8.01
CA SER A 94 19.31 -12.02 7.57
C SER A 94 19.52 -12.39 6.10
N LEU A 95 19.08 -13.59 5.68
CA LEU A 95 19.17 -14.03 4.28
C LEU A 95 18.24 -13.25 3.34
N ALA A 96 17.20 -12.61 3.88
CA ALA A 96 16.22 -11.83 3.15
C ALA A 96 15.69 -10.67 4.02
N ASN A 97 15.10 -9.67 3.38
CA ASN A 97 14.25 -8.70 4.07
C ASN A 97 12.87 -9.34 4.25
N ASN A 98 12.43 -9.48 5.50
CA ASN A 98 11.13 -10.06 5.84
C ASN A 98 10.28 -9.00 6.55
N SER A 99 9.15 -8.66 5.94
CA SER A 99 8.25 -7.61 6.41
C SER A 99 6.97 -8.18 6.99
N GLU A 100 6.45 -7.51 8.02
CA GLU A 100 5.13 -7.77 8.59
C GLU A 100 4.22 -6.57 8.33
N MET A 101 2.95 -6.82 8.03
CA MET A 101 1.96 -5.79 7.73
C MET A 101 0.71 -5.99 8.58
N ARG A 102 0.17 -4.91 9.15
CA ARG A 102 -1.08 -4.89 9.90
C ARG A 102 -1.80 -3.57 9.66
N MET A 103 -3.00 -3.65 9.13
CA MET A 103 -3.88 -2.50 8.91
C MET A 103 -5.35 -2.96 8.82
N PRO A 104 -6.32 -2.06 9.04
CA PRO A 104 -7.72 -2.31 8.69
C PRO A 104 -7.84 -2.62 7.19
N THR A 105 -8.71 -3.56 6.81
CA THR A 105 -8.98 -3.94 5.41
C THR A 105 -9.56 -2.79 4.59
N HIS A 106 -10.29 -1.87 5.23
CA HIS A 106 -10.88 -0.67 4.62
C HIS A 106 -9.90 0.52 4.58
N THR A 107 -8.64 0.25 4.24
CA THR A 107 -7.58 1.27 4.15
C THR A 107 -7.21 1.50 2.70
N GLY A 108 -7.23 2.75 2.24
CA GLY A 108 -6.86 3.10 0.87
C GLY A 108 -7.89 2.65 -0.17
N THR A 109 -7.42 2.43 -1.40
CA THR A 109 -8.25 1.85 -2.47
C THR A 109 -8.49 0.38 -2.15
N HIS A 110 -9.76 -0.03 -2.00
CA HIS A 110 -10.16 -1.38 -1.60
C HIS A 110 -11.55 -1.73 -2.15
N VAL A 111 -11.99 -2.97 -1.94
CA VAL A 111 -13.35 -3.43 -2.25
C VAL A 111 -13.98 -4.03 -1.00
N ASP A 112 -15.29 -3.87 -0.87
CA ASP A 112 -16.06 -4.41 0.25
C ASP A 112 -16.79 -5.70 -0.14
N ALA A 113 -16.78 -6.67 0.77
CA ALA A 113 -17.59 -7.89 0.65
C ALA A 113 -18.91 -7.72 1.44
N PRO A 114 -19.99 -8.46 1.10
CA PRO A 114 -21.27 -8.37 1.83
C PRO A 114 -21.15 -8.60 3.34
N GLY A 115 -20.22 -9.48 3.76
CA GLY A 115 -19.93 -9.73 5.17
C GLY A 115 -19.46 -8.50 5.95
N HIS A 116 -18.97 -7.44 5.28
CA HIS A 116 -18.58 -6.19 5.93
C HIS A 116 -19.75 -5.53 6.69
N VAL A 117 -20.93 -5.49 6.07
CA VAL A 117 -22.08 -4.70 6.59
C VAL A 117 -23.25 -5.55 7.07
N PHE A 118 -23.24 -6.85 6.80
CA PHE A 118 -24.34 -7.76 7.14
C PHE A 118 -23.85 -9.02 7.87
N GLN A 119 -24.20 -9.15 9.15
CA GLN A 119 -23.74 -10.25 10.01
C GLN A 119 -24.01 -11.65 9.44
N HIS A 120 -25.20 -11.88 8.89
CA HIS A 120 -25.57 -13.19 8.36
C HIS A 120 -24.77 -13.58 7.10
N TYR A 121 -24.28 -12.60 6.33
CA TYR A 121 -23.37 -12.85 5.21
C TYR A 121 -21.95 -13.15 5.73
N PHE A 122 -21.50 -12.47 6.78
CA PHE A 122 -20.22 -12.76 7.44
C PHE A 122 -20.19 -14.18 8.00
N ASP A 123 -21.23 -14.59 8.74
CA ASP A 123 -21.34 -15.93 9.30
C ASP A 123 -21.37 -17.03 8.22
N ALA A 124 -21.84 -16.68 7.02
CA ALA A 124 -21.91 -17.56 5.86
C ALA A 124 -20.65 -17.52 4.97
N GLY A 125 -19.63 -16.74 5.33
CA GLY A 125 -18.35 -16.67 4.63
C GLY A 125 -18.37 -15.87 3.32
N PHE A 126 -19.28 -14.90 3.16
CA PHE A 126 -19.30 -14.00 2.00
C PHE A 126 -18.22 -12.92 2.15
N ASP A 127 -16.98 -13.34 1.93
CA ASP A 127 -15.76 -12.54 1.99
C ASP A 127 -15.24 -12.17 0.60
N VAL A 128 -14.16 -11.38 0.53
CA VAL A 128 -13.63 -10.83 -0.73
C VAL A 128 -13.21 -11.89 -1.75
N ASP A 129 -12.83 -13.08 -1.29
CA ASP A 129 -12.46 -14.22 -2.13
C ASP A 129 -13.68 -14.92 -2.76
N THR A 130 -14.89 -14.57 -2.34
CA THR A 130 -16.16 -15.06 -2.92
C THR A 130 -16.74 -14.13 -3.98
N LEU A 131 -16.15 -12.95 -4.20
CA LEU A 131 -16.63 -11.98 -5.17
C LEU A 131 -16.43 -12.49 -6.61
N ASP A 132 -17.40 -12.19 -7.47
CA ASP A 132 -17.35 -12.55 -8.88
C ASP A 132 -16.28 -11.72 -9.62
N LEU A 133 -15.22 -12.38 -10.09
CA LEU A 133 -14.15 -11.74 -10.85
C LEU A 133 -14.65 -11.13 -12.17
N ASP A 134 -15.71 -11.69 -12.76
CA ASP A 134 -16.37 -11.14 -13.95
C ASP A 134 -17.19 -9.90 -13.64
N VAL A 135 -17.39 -9.53 -12.37
CA VAL A 135 -17.90 -8.21 -11.94
C VAL A 135 -16.75 -7.25 -11.64
N LEU A 136 -15.62 -7.74 -11.14
CA LEU A 136 -14.46 -6.89 -10.83
C LEU A 136 -13.62 -6.50 -12.05
N ASN A 137 -13.65 -7.29 -13.13
CA ASN A 137 -12.78 -7.09 -14.29
C ASN A 137 -13.57 -6.87 -15.58
N GLY A 138 -13.35 -5.73 -16.24
CA GLY A 138 -13.93 -5.46 -17.55
C GLY A 138 -14.05 -3.98 -17.88
N PRO A 139 -14.74 -3.63 -18.98
CA PRO A 139 -15.00 -2.25 -19.35
C PRO A 139 -15.73 -1.51 -18.23
N ALA A 140 -15.26 -0.30 -17.94
CA ALA A 140 -15.84 0.61 -16.96
C ALA A 140 -16.04 2.00 -17.58
N LEU A 141 -17.05 2.71 -17.10
CA LEU A 141 -17.31 4.09 -17.46
C LEU A 141 -16.83 5.00 -16.34
N LEU A 142 -15.93 5.93 -16.64
CA LEU A 142 -15.59 7.01 -15.71
C LEU A 142 -16.60 8.16 -15.91
N VAL A 143 -17.30 8.52 -14.85
CA VAL A 143 -18.32 9.58 -14.84
C VAL A 143 -17.89 10.70 -13.91
N ASP A 144 -18.02 11.94 -14.38
CA ASP A 144 -17.71 13.12 -13.58
C ASP A 144 -19.00 13.64 -12.89
N VAL A 145 -19.00 13.65 -11.55
CA VAL A 145 -20.17 14.02 -10.74
C VAL A 145 -20.19 15.53 -10.47
N PRO A 146 -21.35 16.23 -10.53
CA PRO A 146 -21.44 17.62 -10.11
C PRO A 146 -20.82 17.89 -8.73
N ARG A 147 -20.11 19.02 -8.58
CA ARG A 147 -19.24 19.30 -7.43
C ARG A 147 -19.96 19.85 -6.20
N ASP A 148 -21.25 20.10 -6.31
CA ASP A 148 -22.09 20.76 -5.31
C ASP A 148 -23.08 19.82 -4.60
N GLU A 149 -23.14 18.53 -4.99
CA GLU A 149 -24.15 17.60 -4.49
C GLU A 149 -23.56 16.22 -4.11
N ASN A 150 -24.21 15.54 -3.16
CA ASN A 150 -24.04 14.08 -2.96
C ASN A 150 -24.67 13.31 -4.13
N ILE A 151 -24.40 12.01 -4.22
CA ILE A 151 -24.97 11.16 -5.28
C ILE A 151 -26.40 10.75 -4.86
N THR A 152 -27.36 11.62 -5.17
CA THR A 152 -28.81 11.43 -4.97
C THR A 152 -29.47 10.81 -6.20
N ALA A 153 -30.76 10.50 -6.13
CA ALA A 153 -31.53 10.02 -7.30
C ALA A 153 -31.51 11.04 -8.45
N LYS A 154 -31.69 12.33 -8.14
CA LYS A 154 -31.61 13.44 -9.11
C LYS A 154 -30.23 13.50 -9.76
N THR A 155 -29.18 13.37 -8.96
CA THR A 155 -27.80 13.33 -9.46
C THR A 155 -27.65 12.18 -10.44
N MET A 156 -27.99 10.96 -10.05
CA MET A 156 -27.89 9.76 -10.88
C MET A 156 -28.66 9.89 -12.21
N GLU A 157 -29.88 10.40 -12.16
CA GLU A 157 -30.70 10.65 -13.36
C GLU A 157 -30.00 11.62 -14.32
N SER A 158 -29.42 12.71 -13.79
CA SER A 158 -28.72 13.73 -14.58
C SER A 158 -27.42 13.26 -15.22
N LEU A 159 -26.83 12.14 -14.77
CA LEU A 159 -25.59 11.61 -15.33
C LEU A 159 -25.82 10.91 -16.69
N HIS A 160 -27.08 10.60 -17.04
CA HIS A 160 -27.46 9.98 -18.31
C HIS A 160 -26.61 8.75 -18.67
N ILE A 161 -26.32 7.90 -17.68
CA ILE A 161 -25.48 6.71 -17.87
C ILE A 161 -26.18 5.74 -18.84
N PRO A 162 -25.51 5.31 -19.94
CA PRO A 162 -26.10 4.39 -20.89
C PRO A 162 -26.46 3.04 -20.28
N LYS A 163 -27.57 2.45 -20.74
CA LYS A 163 -27.91 1.04 -20.45
C LYS A 163 -26.82 0.09 -20.97
N GLY A 164 -26.65 -1.04 -20.31
CA GLY A 164 -25.61 -2.04 -20.59
C GLY A 164 -24.25 -1.77 -19.94
N VAL A 165 -24.05 -0.60 -19.30
CA VAL A 165 -22.84 -0.35 -18.50
C VAL A 165 -22.93 -1.12 -17.19
N GLN A 166 -21.92 -1.96 -16.92
CA GLN A 166 -21.87 -2.79 -15.71
C GLN A 166 -20.98 -2.24 -14.59
N ARG A 167 -20.05 -1.33 -14.92
CA ARG A 167 -19.09 -0.76 -13.96
C ARG A 167 -18.97 0.73 -14.16
N VAL A 168 -19.03 1.47 -13.07
CA VAL A 168 -18.91 2.93 -13.10
C VAL A 168 -17.94 3.39 -12.02
N LEU A 169 -16.98 4.22 -12.43
CA LEU A 169 -16.12 4.98 -11.52
C LEU A 169 -16.67 6.40 -11.44
N PHE A 170 -17.02 6.88 -10.26
CA PHE A 170 -17.54 8.22 -10.02
C PHE A 170 -16.41 9.13 -9.55
N ARG A 171 -15.96 10.02 -10.42
CA ARG A 171 -15.07 11.11 -10.01
C ARG A 171 -15.91 12.18 -9.32
N THR A 172 -15.64 12.42 -8.04
CA THR A 172 -16.36 13.38 -7.22
C THR A 172 -15.45 14.52 -6.76
N LEU A 173 -16.02 15.47 -6.00
CA LEU A 173 -15.28 16.51 -5.30
C LEU A 173 -14.21 15.94 -4.33
N ASN A 174 -14.31 14.67 -3.93
CA ASN A 174 -13.33 14.03 -3.03
C ASN A 174 -11.91 14.04 -3.61
N THR A 175 -11.80 13.78 -4.93
CA THR A 175 -10.52 13.81 -5.64
C THR A 175 -9.96 15.22 -5.67
N ASP A 176 -10.78 16.22 -6.01
CA ASP A 176 -10.35 17.62 -6.12
C ASP A 176 -9.94 18.19 -4.75
N ARG A 177 -10.58 17.74 -3.66
CA ARG A 177 -10.21 18.07 -2.28
C ARG A 177 -9.03 17.28 -1.73
N ASN A 178 -8.49 16.35 -2.52
CA ASN A 178 -7.38 15.47 -2.14
C ASN A 178 -7.62 14.76 -0.80
N LEU A 179 -8.84 14.24 -0.56
CA LEU A 179 -9.21 13.71 0.76
C LEU A 179 -8.27 12.59 1.24
N MET A 180 -7.85 11.70 0.33
CA MET A 180 -6.91 10.61 0.64
C MET A 180 -5.46 11.06 0.86
N TRP A 181 -5.18 12.36 0.71
CA TRP A 181 -3.91 12.99 1.05
C TRP A 181 -3.95 13.75 2.38
N LYS A 182 -5.11 13.76 3.04
CA LYS A 182 -5.26 14.28 4.38
C LYS A 182 -5.01 13.18 5.40
N LYS A 183 -4.54 13.57 6.58
CA LYS A 183 -4.36 12.65 7.71
C LYS A 183 -5.66 12.33 8.43
N GLU A 184 -6.49 13.34 8.61
CA GLU A 184 -7.76 13.19 9.30
C GLU A 184 -8.83 12.70 8.34
N PHE A 185 -9.69 11.81 8.84
CA PHE A 185 -10.90 11.41 8.13
C PHE A 185 -11.86 12.59 7.98
N ASP A 186 -12.19 12.93 6.74
CA ASP A 186 -13.07 14.04 6.42
C ASP A 186 -14.50 13.53 6.23
N THR A 187 -15.34 13.67 7.25
CA THR A 187 -16.75 13.18 7.25
C THR A 187 -17.66 13.89 6.25
N SER A 188 -17.21 14.99 5.64
CA SER A 188 -17.95 15.74 4.64
C SER A 188 -17.64 15.29 3.20
N TYR A 189 -17.16 14.05 3.04
CA TYR A 189 -16.93 13.44 1.73
C TYR A 189 -18.25 13.30 0.96
N VAL A 190 -18.15 13.39 -0.37
CA VAL A 190 -19.23 13.11 -1.29
C VAL A 190 -19.44 11.60 -1.34
N GLY A 191 -20.67 11.15 -1.11
CA GLY A 191 -21.03 9.74 -1.15
C GLY A 191 -22.42 9.49 -1.73
N PHE A 192 -22.77 8.21 -1.84
CA PHE A 192 -24.12 7.79 -2.20
C PHE A 192 -25.11 8.10 -1.09
N MET A 193 -26.23 8.71 -1.48
CA MET A 193 -27.42 8.78 -0.66
C MET A 193 -28.29 7.55 -0.94
N LYS A 194 -29.16 7.21 0.03
CA LYS A 194 -30.03 6.03 -0.06
C LYS A 194 -30.90 6.02 -1.33
N ASP A 195 -31.44 7.18 -1.70
CA ASP A 195 -32.25 7.35 -2.91
C ASP A 195 -31.43 7.22 -4.19
N GLY A 196 -30.18 7.71 -4.21
CA GLY A 196 -29.26 7.54 -5.33
C GLY A 196 -28.89 6.07 -5.57
N ALA A 197 -28.60 5.33 -4.49
CA ALA A 197 -28.33 3.90 -4.57
C ALA A 197 -29.55 3.11 -5.07
N GLN A 198 -30.75 3.44 -4.57
CA GLN A 198 -31.99 2.80 -5.02
C GLN A 198 -32.27 3.10 -6.50
N TRP A 199 -32.11 4.36 -6.92
CA TRP A 199 -32.30 4.75 -8.32
C TRP A 199 -31.37 3.96 -9.24
N LEU A 200 -30.10 3.78 -8.86
CA LEU A 200 -29.13 2.98 -9.62
C LEU A 200 -29.62 1.55 -9.82
N VAL A 201 -30.08 0.90 -8.75
CA VAL A 201 -30.60 -0.48 -8.80
C VAL A 201 -31.81 -0.59 -9.72
N ASP A 202 -32.73 0.37 -9.66
CA ASP A 202 -33.99 0.30 -10.40
C ASP A 202 -33.83 0.69 -11.89
N ASN A 203 -32.85 1.54 -12.21
CA ASN A 203 -32.78 2.21 -13.51
C ASN A 203 -31.53 1.90 -14.32
N THR A 204 -30.62 1.03 -13.86
CA THR A 204 -29.36 0.73 -14.59
C THR A 204 -29.04 -0.77 -14.60
N ASP A 205 -28.02 -1.15 -15.38
CA ASP A 205 -27.48 -2.51 -15.40
C ASP A 205 -26.17 -2.64 -14.58
N ILE A 206 -25.86 -1.60 -13.79
CA ILE A 206 -24.60 -1.47 -13.05
C ILE A 206 -24.53 -2.54 -11.95
N LYS A 207 -23.35 -3.16 -11.81
CA LYS A 207 -23.01 -4.19 -10.83
C LYS A 207 -21.88 -3.79 -9.90
N LEU A 208 -21.04 -2.85 -10.32
CA LEU A 208 -19.93 -2.30 -9.54
C LEU A 208 -19.92 -0.78 -9.62
N VAL A 209 -19.77 -0.15 -8.46
CA VAL A 209 -19.53 1.29 -8.32
C VAL A 209 -18.25 1.50 -7.51
N GLU A 210 -17.48 2.51 -7.90
CA GLU A 210 -16.29 3.01 -7.20
C GLU A 210 -16.30 4.54 -7.19
#